data_AF-A0A382N443-F1
#
_entry.id   AF-A0A382N443-F1
#
_cell.length_a   1.000
_cell.length_b   1.000
_cell.length_c   1.000
_cell.angle_alpha   90.00
_cell.angle_beta   90.00
_cell.angle_gamma   90.00
#
_symmetry.space_group_name_H-M   'P 1'
#
loop_
_entity.id
_entity.type
_entity.pdbx_description
1 polymer ?
#
loop_
_entity_poly.entity_id
_entity_poly.type
_entity_poly.pdbx_seq_one_letter_code
_entity_poly.pdbx_strand_id
1 'polypeptide(L)' 'KSILPKNMEEAISLFETNEELNQIFSHKFIKTIAAIRRVENQAYLKVISSWEREYLLLNV' A
#
# COMPACT_ATOMS: atom_id res chain seq x y z
N LYS A 1 -17.07 -12.51 8.87
CA LYS A 1 -15.84 -11.77 9.27
C LYS A 1 -15.31 -11.13 7.99
N SER A 2 -15.38 -9.80 7.82
CA SER A 2 -14.92 -9.17 6.58
C SER A 2 -13.39 -9.28 6.50
N ILE A 3 -12.88 -9.94 5.47
CA ILE A 3 -11.45 -10.23 5.28
C ILE A 3 -10.86 -9.04 4.53
N LEU A 4 -10.66 -7.92 5.22
CA LEU A 4 -9.95 -6.78 4.65
C LEU A 4 -8.44 -7.06 4.65
N PRO A 5 -7.71 -6.53 3.65
CA PRO A 5 -6.27 -6.67 3.58
C PRO A 5 -5.61 -6.09 4.83
N LYS A 6 -4.59 -6.79 5.35
CA LYS A 6 -3.89 -6.42 6.58
C LYS A 6 -2.78 -5.41 6.35
N ASN A 7 -2.29 -5.32 5.13
CA ASN A 7 -1.21 -4.42 4.75
C ASN A 7 -1.47 -3.81 3.37
N MET A 8 -0.71 -2.74 3.08
CA MET A 8 -0.88 -1.98 1.85
C MET A 8 -0.55 -2.81 0.59
N GLU A 9 0.43 -3.71 0.66
CA GLU A 9 0.82 -4.53 -0.50
C GLU A 9 -0.27 -5.54 -0.89
N GLU A 10 -0.90 -6.17 0.11
CA GLU A 10 -2.06 -7.06 -0.07
C GLU A 10 -3.25 -6.28 -0.64
N ALA A 11 -3.50 -5.07 -0.14
CA ALA A 11 -4.55 -4.21 -0.65
C ALA A 11 -4.33 -3.82 -2.12
N ILE A 12 -3.09 -3.44 -2.50
CA ILE A 12 -2.74 -3.11 -3.88
C ILE A 12 -2.88 -4.34 -4.78
N SER A 13 -2.47 -5.51 -4.30
CA SER A 13 -2.58 -6.77 -5.05
C SER A 13 -4.04 -7.11 -5.34
N LEU A 14 -4.91 -7.04 -4.32
CA LEU A 14 -6.35 -7.26 -4.49
C LEU A 14 -6.97 -6.23 -5.45
N PHE A 15 -6.57 -4.97 -5.34
CA PHE A 15 -7.02 -3.89 -6.22
C PHE A 15 -6.64 -4.13 -7.70
N GLU A 16 -5.43 -4.59 -7.98
CA GLU A 16 -5.02 -4.91 -9.36
C GLU A 16 -5.75 -6.12 -9.93
N THR A 17 -6.03 -7.13 -9.11
CA THR A 17 -6.69 -8.37 -9.56
C THR A 17 -8.20 -8.27 -9.70
N ASN A 18 -8.82 -7.17 -9.26
CA ASN A 18 -10.27 -7.01 -9.31
C ASN A 18 -10.76 -6.73 -10.74
N GLU A 19 -11.46 -7.70 -11.34
CA GLU A 19 -11.94 -7.60 -12.73
C GLU A 19 -13.05 -6.56 -12.91
N GLU A 20 -13.97 -6.40 -11.95
CA GLU A 20 -15.05 -5.42 -12.02
C GLU A 20 -14.49 -3.99 -12.05
N LEU A 21 -13.50 -3.70 -11.21
CA LEU A 21 -12.81 -2.41 -11.20
C LEU A 21 -12.01 -2.19 -12.48
N ASN A 22 -11.35 -3.23 -13.00
CA ASN A 22 -10.63 -3.15 -14.28
C ASN A 22 -11.57 -2.86 -15.46
N GLN A 23 -12.81 -3.38 -15.45
CA GLN A 23 -13.81 -3.09 -16.47
C GLN A 23 -14.30 -1.64 -16.41
N ILE A 24 -14.51 -1.09 -15.21
CA ILE A 24 -15.01 0.27 -15.02
C ILE A 24 -13.94 1.32 -15.32
N PHE A 25 -12.72 1.14 -14.79
CA PHE A 25 -11.67 2.17 -14.82
C PHE A 25 -10.61 1.96 -15.89
N SER A 26 -10.64 0.83 -16.61
CA SER A 26 -9.59 0.33 -17.50
C SER A 26 -8.34 -0.16 -16.77
N HIS A 27 -7.75 -1.22 -17.33
CA HIS A 27 -6.54 -1.85 -16.82
C HIS A 27 -5.33 -0.90 -16.75
N LYS A 28 -5.22 0.09 -17.67
CA LYS A 28 -4.11 1.07 -17.64
C LYS A 28 -4.19 1.97 -16.41
N PHE A 29 -5.39 2.41 -16.04
CA PHE A 29 -5.61 3.26 -14.88
C PHE A 29 -5.26 2.52 -13.59
N ILE A 30 -5.83 1.31 -13.42
CA ILE A 30 -5.61 0.46 -12.23
C ILE A 30 -4.11 0.20 -12.03
N LYS A 31 -3.39 -0.22 -13.08
CA LYS A 31 -1.94 -0.45 -13.02
C LYS A 31 -1.14 0.80 -12.65
N THR A 32 -1.54 1.97 -13.16
CA THR A 32 -0.83 3.22 -12.87
C THR A 32 -0.98 3.59 -11.39
N ILE A 33 -2.20 3.51 -10.85
CA ILE A 33 -2.46 3.80 -9.44
C ILE A 33 -1.75 2.79 -8.54
N ALA A 34 -1.83 1.49 -8.87
CA ALA A 34 -1.13 0.45 -8.12
C ALA A 34 0.38 0.66 -8.10
N ALA A 35 1.00 1.02 -9.22
CA ALA A 35 2.43 1.33 -9.29
C ALA A 35 2.80 2.52 -8.40
N ILE A 36 2.02 3.62 -8.45
CA ILE A 36 2.23 4.80 -7.59
C ILE A 36 2.17 4.40 -6.12
N ARG A 37 1.13 3.65 -5.72
CA ARG A 37 0.94 3.24 -4.32
C ARG A 37 2.03 2.30 -3.83
N ARG A 38 2.59 1.44 -4.69
CA ARG A 38 3.76 0.61 -4.32
C ARG A 38 4.98 1.46 -4.03
N VAL A 39 5.29 2.42 -4.90
CA VAL A 39 6.43 3.32 -4.71
C VAL A 39 6.26 4.14 -3.43
N GLU A 40 5.05 4.65 -3.18
CA GLU A 40 4.72 5.39 -1.97
C GLU A 40 4.90 4.53 -0.71
N ASN A 41 4.38 3.29 -0.72
CA ASN A 41 4.52 2.36 0.40
C ASN A 41 5.99 2.01 0.67
N GLN A 42 6.79 1.79 -0.38
CA GLN A 42 8.22 1.55 -0.25
C GLN A 42 8.97 2.78 0.29
N ALA A 43 8.58 3.99 -0.11
CA ALA A 43 9.17 5.22 0.40
C ALA A 43 8.84 5.41 1.89
N TYR A 44 7.60 5.12 2.30
CA TYR A 44 7.19 5.17 3.70
C TYR A 44 8.03 4.25 4.58
N LEU A 45 8.26 3.00 4.16
CA LEU A 45 9.06 2.02 4.90
C LEU A 45 10.57 2.36 4.99
N LYS A 46 11.06 3.33 4.23
CA LYS A 46 12.47 3.76 4.26
C LYS A 46 12.75 4.88 5.27
N VAL A 47 11.72 5.49 5.83
CA VAL A 47 11.87 6.63 6.74
C VAL A 47 11.51 6.20 8.16
N ILE A 48 12.32 6.61 9.13
CA ILE A 48 12.00 6.44 10.55
C ILE A 48 10.93 7.49 10.91
N SER A 49 9.73 7.03 11.20
CA SER A 49 8.62 7.87 11.61
C SER A 49 8.86 8.51 12.98
N SER A 50 8.17 9.61 13.28
CA SER A 50 8.22 10.24 14.61
C SER A 50 7.82 9.28 15.72
N TRP A 51 6.86 8.39 15.47
CA TRP A 51 6.45 7.36 16.42
C TRP A 51 7.56 6.33 16.66
N GLU A 52 8.18 5.81 15.58
CA GLU A 52 9.31 4.88 15.74
C GLU A 52 10.47 5.55 16.47
N ARG A 53 10.72 6.83 16.20
CA ARG A 53 11.71 7.61 16.94
C ARG A 53 11.37 7.69 18.43
N GLU A 54 10.13 7.95 18.78
CA GLU A 54 9.71 8.16 20.16
C GLU A 54 9.61 6.86 20.97
N TYR A 55 9.22 5.75 20.34
CA TYR A 55 8.86 4.52 21.03
C TYR A 55 9.77 3.32 20.71
N LEU A 56 10.55 3.35 19.63
CA LEU A 56 11.49 2.28 19.27
C LEU A 56 12.96 2.67 19.43
N LEU A 57 13.29 3.96 19.57
CA LEU A 57 14.65 4.32 19.98
C LEU A 57 14.82 4.02 21.47
N LEU A 58 15.54 2.94 21.75
CA LEU A 58 16.23 2.77 23.02
C LEU A 58 17.13 4.00 23.18
N ASN A 59 16.93 4.78 24.25
CA ASN A 59 17.85 5.84 24.67
C ASN A 59 19.28 5.32 24.54
N VAL A 60 20.08 5.94 23.64
CA VAL A 60 21.54 5.79 23.64
C VAL A 60 22.11 6.80 24.61
#